data_AF-A0A2A2KMW3-F1
#
_entry.id   AF-A0A2A2KMW3-F1
#
_cell.length_a   1.000
_cell.length_b   1.000
_cell.length_c   1.000
_cell.angle_alpha   90.00
_cell.angle_beta   90.00
_cell.angle_gamma   90.00
#
_symmetry.space_group_name_H-M   'P 1'
#
loop_
_entity.id
_entity.type
_entity.pdbx_description
1 polymer ?
#
loop_
_entity_poly.entity_id
_entity_poly.type
_entity_poly.pdbx_seq_one_letter_code
_entity_poly.pdbx_strand_id
1 'polypeptide(L)'
;MQIPVCDDAKKKSYGECTSQFFTTYRMMPISLISITNDMNQLCSEVERIDACSISSRVCAKAEEMAFKKMVQQICNTRGAFDKHNSCLSTVAHKETKCMSEFLSAQPEQKCSALKNTANCMAKTVNKECGKDAVSYTFAAMTDYSRMAYEDCTIEAPSVSLETGCSEDQLVEFLECESTLDRFGFRPISIITNASSWDAFCDEFSKTYRPCVEKMPCKFEPVSSAHITLIDSICNRPVAIRDQKKFASCLSEFVNSEKGQQCISPMSAVDPISSEASLLTCAALNEVLSCSSASIEEKCGYEALLHVYDLHIDWAKAYNQSCVIKSPEPKSVTTNGLDSSRDAKPEIAIKDETTPTPPEPKEDEKQSETEQSEDENEVDENRVHPKDVQQHPVRPIQSTTTQQFSIGLLILLFFPLLRLV
;
A
#
# COMPACT_ATOMS: atom_id res chain seq x y z
N MET A 1 23.21 2.20 49.86
CA MET A 1 22.82 0.92 49.23
C MET A 1 23.90 0.55 48.23
N GLN A 2 24.50 -0.65 48.34
CA GLN A 2 25.46 -1.15 47.35
C GLN A 2 24.70 -1.61 46.10
N ILE A 3 25.12 -1.13 44.92
CA ILE A 3 24.60 -1.62 43.64
C ILE A 3 25.11 -3.07 43.48
N PRO A 4 24.22 -4.05 43.27
CA PRO A 4 24.65 -5.43 43.03
C PRO A 4 25.56 -5.50 41.80
N VAL A 5 26.74 -6.12 41.95
CA VAL A 5 27.68 -6.38 40.85
C VAL A 5 27.76 -7.88 40.59
N CYS A 6 27.96 -8.27 39.32
CA CYS A 6 28.17 -9.65 38.90
C CYS A 6 29.62 -10.03 39.24
N ASP A 7 29.82 -10.67 40.39
CA ASP A 7 31.09 -11.28 40.77
C ASP A 7 31.27 -12.66 40.11
N ASP A 8 32.49 -13.20 40.17
CA ASP A 8 32.82 -14.48 39.53
C ASP A 8 31.98 -15.66 40.06
N ALA A 9 31.60 -15.63 41.34
CA ALA A 9 30.76 -16.67 41.94
C ALA A 9 29.33 -16.61 41.38
N LYS A 10 28.75 -15.42 41.27
CA LYS A 10 27.44 -15.19 40.64
C LYS A 10 27.47 -15.51 39.15
N LYS A 11 28.55 -15.16 38.45
CA LYS A 11 28.73 -15.47 37.03
C LYS A 11 28.78 -16.97 36.78
N LYS A 12 29.54 -17.71 37.60
CA LYS A 12 29.62 -19.17 37.55
C LYS A 12 28.27 -19.83 37.84
N SER A 13 27.62 -19.43 38.93
CA SER A 13 26.30 -19.94 39.31
C SER A 13 25.24 -19.64 38.24
N TYR A 14 25.26 -18.45 37.64
CA TYR A 14 24.38 -18.09 36.54
C TYR A 14 24.62 -18.97 35.32
N GLY A 15 25.88 -19.12 34.89
CA GLY A 15 26.24 -19.97 33.75
C GLY A 15 25.85 -21.43 33.93
N GLU A 16 26.07 -22.00 35.12
CA GLU A 16 25.64 -23.37 35.46
C GLU A 16 24.12 -23.52 35.37
N CYS A 17 23.37 -22.51 35.79
CA CYS A 17 21.90 -22.54 35.82
C CYS A 17 21.26 -22.35 34.44
N THR A 18 21.87 -21.53 33.55
CA THR A 18 21.26 -21.12 32.28
C THR A 18 21.89 -21.72 31.03
N SER A 19 23.07 -22.34 31.14
CA SER A 19 23.83 -22.88 30.00
C SER A 19 23.01 -23.83 29.13
N GLN A 20 22.29 -24.79 29.73
CA GLN A 20 21.46 -25.73 28.98
C GLN A 20 20.45 -24.99 28.09
N PHE A 21 19.69 -24.07 28.66
CA PHE A 21 18.67 -23.34 27.91
C PHE A 21 19.24 -22.50 26.76
N PHE A 22 20.26 -21.67 27.00
CA PHE A 22 20.80 -20.78 25.97
C PHE A 22 21.70 -21.51 24.94
N THR A 23 22.10 -22.74 25.21
CA THR A 23 22.75 -23.60 24.20
C THR A 23 21.74 -24.35 23.34
N THR A 24 20.59 -24.74 23.92
CA THR A 24 19.51 -25.42 23.21
C THR A 24 18.66 -24.46 22.38
N TYR A 25 18.34 -23.29 22.94
CA TYR A 25 17.41 -22.34 22.36
C TYR A 25 18.11 -21.00 22.09
N ARG A 26 17.83 -20.46 20.90
CA ARG A 26 18.29 -19.13 20.50
C ARG A 26 17.20 -18.39 19.75
N MET A 27 17.31 -17.07 19.76
CA MET A 27 16.50 -16.22 18.89
C MET A 27 16.85 -16.51 17.44
N MET A 28 15.81 -16.68 16.62
CA MET A 28 15.92 -16.81 15.17
C MET A 28 15.04 -15.76 14.50
N PRO A 29 15.56 -14.99 13.52
CA PRO A 29 14.73 -14.12 12.69
C PRO A 29 13.58 -14.91 12.04
N ILE A 30 12.39 -14.32 11.96
CA ILE A 30 11.15 -14.90 11.43
C ILE A 30 10.56 -16.06 12.25
N SER A 31 11.30 -17.13 12.51
CA SER A 31 10.79 -18.29 13.29
C SER A 31 10.77 -18.04 14.80
N LEU A 32 11.37 -16.93 15.25
CA LEU A 32 11.51 -16.45 16.64
C LEU A 32 12.39 -17.32 17.52
N ILE A 33 12.20 -18.64 17.51
CA ILE A 33 12.95 -19.60 18.31
C ILE A 33 13.58 -20.62 17.35
N SER A 34 14.77 -21.10 17.67
CA SER A 34 15.37 -22.26 16.99
C SER A 34 14.48 -23.49 17.16
N ILE A 35 14.26 -24.25 16.08
CA ILE A 35 13.34 -25.42 16.01
C ILE A 35 13.19 -26.14 17.35
N THR A 36 11.98 -26.16 17.89
CA THR A 36 11.62 -26.99 19.03
C THR A 36 10.41 -27.85 18.63
N ASN A 37 10.50 -29.15 18.87
CA ASN A 37 9.38 -30.06 18.65
C ASN A 37 8.47 -30.15 19.90
N ASP A 38 8.87 -29.53 21.02
CA ASP A 38 8.15 -29.58 22.29
C ASP A 38 8.11 -28.21 22.98
N MET A 39 7.03 -27.48 22.74
CA MET A 39 6.75 -26.20 23.39
C MET A 39 6.46 -26.34 24.89
N ASN A 40 5.98 -27.50 25.37
CA ASN A 40 5.76 -27.70 26.80
C ASN A 40 7.10 -27.74 27.53
N GLN A 41 8.08 -28.42 26.94
CA GLN A 41 9.43 -28.45 27.46
C GLN A 41 10.04 -27.05 27.48
N LEU A 42 9.96 -26.31 26.36
CA LEU A 42 10.48 -24.94 26.29
C LEU A 42 9.89 -24.03 27.39
N CYS A 43 8.57 -24.07 27.56
CA CYS A 43 7.89 -23.24 28.55
C CYS A 43 8.22 -23.64 29.99
N SER A 44 8.37 -24.94 30.27
CA SER A 44 8.84 -25.42 31.58
C SER A 44 10.28 -25.00 31.86
N GLU A 45 11.16 -25.05 30.86
CA GLU A 45 12.56 -24.68 31.02
C GLU A 45 12.76 -23.16 31.19
N VAL A 46 11.98 -22.31 30.52
CA VAL A 46 12.07 -20.85 30.72
C VAL A 46 11.59 -20.42 32.12
N GLU A 47 10.58 -21.07 32.68
CA GLU A 47 10.14 -20.85 34.07
C GLU A 47 11.21 -21.23 35.08
N ARG A 48 11.98 -22.30 34.80
CA ARG A 48 13.10 -22.72 35.65
C ARG A 48 14.25 -21.71 35.63
N ILE A 49 14.45 -20.97 34.54
CA ILE A 49 15.46 -19.90 34.48
C ILE A 49 15.09 -18.73 35.38
N ASP A 50 13.80 -18.43 35.55
CA ASP A 50 13.38 -17.41 36.52
C ASP A 50 13.75 -17.79 37.96
N ALA A 51 13.83 -19.09 38.25
CA ALA A 51 14.31 -19.60 39.53
C ALA A 51 15.84 -19.45 39.72
N CYS A 52 16.61 -19.10 38.69
CA CYS A 52 18.07 -18.89 38.77
C CYS A 52 18.51 -17.61 39.56
N SER A 53 17.62 -17.02 40.36
CA SER A 53 17.84 -15.95 41.37
C SER A 53 18.47 -14.63 40.85
N ILE A 54 18.78 -13.74 41.81
CA ILE A 54 19.35 -12.38 41.65
C ILE A 54 20.51 -12.32 40.64
N SER A 55 21.29 -13.39 40.48
CA SER A 55 22.39 -13.47 39.50
C SER A 55 21.93 -13.18 38.06
N SER A 56 20.71 -13.58 37.69
CA SER A 56 20.13 -13.26 36.37
C SER A 56 19.95 -11.76 36.13
N ARG A 57 19.67 -10.97 37.17
CA ARG A 57 19.46 -9.51 37.03
C ARG A 57 20.76 -8.72 36.89
N VAL A 58 21.89 -9.33 37.24
CA VAL A 58 23.17 -8.64 37.34
C VAL A 58 24.20 -9.20 36.36
N CYS A 59 24.09 -10.49 36.00
CA CYS A 59 25.04 -11.19 35.13
C CYS A 59 24.50 -11.48 33.72
N ALA A 60 23.19 -11.44 33.50
CA ALA A 60 22.63 -11.76 32.18
C ALA A 60 22.98 -10.68 31.15
N LYS A 61 23.28 -11.12 29.93
CA LYS A 61 23.42 -10.21 28.81
C LYS A 61 22.06 -9.67 28.38
N ALA A 62 22.04 -8.50 27.73
CA ALA A 62 20.81 -7.91 27.19
C ALA A 62 20.06 -8.88 26.27
N GLU A 63 20.78 -9.57 25.36
CA GLU A 63 20.20 -10.58 24.47
C GLU A 63 19.58 -11.77 25.21
N GLU A 64 20.22 -12.25 26.28
CA GLU A 64 19.71 -13.36 27.10
C GLU A 64 18.42 -12.96 27.83
N MET A 65 18.38 -11.74 28.38
CA MET A 65 17.18 -11.18 29.02
C MET A 65 16.05 -10.96 28.01
N ALA A 66 16.37 -10.43 26.83
CA ALA A 66 15.42 -10.22 25.74
C ALA A 66 14.85 -11.54 25.24
N PHE A 67 15.72 -12.53 24.99
CA PHE A 67 15.30 -13.85 24.51
C PHE A 67 14.41 -14.55 25.53
N LYS A 68 14.81 -14.56 26.81
CA LYS A 68 13.98 -15.13 27.89
C LYS A 68 12.58 -14.52 27.91
N LYS A 69 12.47 -13.20 27.87
CA LYS A 69 11.17 -12.51 27.85
C LYS A 69 10.36 -12.80 26.60
N MET A 70 10.99 -12.86 25.44
CA MET A 70 10.33 -13.25 24.20
C MET A 70 9.76 -14.67 24.31
N VAL A 71 10.51 -15.63 24.85
CA VAL A 71 10.03 -17.00 25.08
C VAL A 71 8.87 -17.01 26.09
N GLN A 72 8.94 -16.25 27.19
CA GLN A 72 7.84 -16.12 28.14
C GLN A 72 6.58 -15.56 27.48
N GLN A 73 6.72 -14.54 26.62
CA GLN A 73 5.62 -13.95 25.87
C GLN A 73 5.00 -14.98 24.92
N ILE A 74 5.83 -15.74 24.19
CA ILE A 74 5.39 -16.84 23.31
C ILE A 74 4.64 -17.92 24.11
N CYS A 75 5.10 -18.30 25.30
CA CYS A 75 4.41 -19.25 26.16
C CYS A 75 3.05 -18.72 26.64
N ASN A 76 2.97 -17.43 26.98
CA ASN A 76 1.73 -16.77 27.38
C ASN A 76 0.74 -16.62 26.22
N THR A 77 1.23 -16.46 24.98
CA THR A 77 0.43 -16.31 23.76
C THR A 77 0.51 -17.54 22.86
N ARG A 78 0.67 -18.73 23.45
CA ARG A 78 0.96 -19.97 22.71
C ARG A 78 0.05 -20.24 21.52
N GLY A 79 -1.25 -19.99 21.65
CA GLY A 79 -2.19 -20.17 20.54
C GLY A 79 -1.85 -19.33 19.31
N ALA A 80 -1.36 -18.10 19.50
CA ALA A 80 -0.90 -17.24 18.40
C ALA A 80 0.42 -17.73 17.79
N PHE A 81 1.35 -18.19 18.62
CA PHE A 81 2.59 -18.79 18.13
C PHE A 81 2.33 -20.07 17.33
N ASP A 82 1.57 -21.01 17.87
CA ASP A 82 1.25 -22.30 17.24
C ASP A 82 0.51 -22.10 15.90
N LYS A 83 -0.32 -21.05 15.77
CA LYS A 83 -0.98 -20.67 14.50
C LYS A 83 0.03 -20.38 13.37
N HIS A 84 1.19 -19.81 13.67
CA HIS A 84 2.13 -19.31 12.66
C HIS A 84 3.46 -20.08 12.58
N ASN A 85 3.88 -20.72 13.66
CA ASN A 85 5.22 -21.27 13.83
C ASN A 85 5.62 -22.28 12.75
N SER A 86 4.72 -23.19 12.36
CA SER A 86 5.03 -24.19 11.33
C SER A 86 5.40 -23.52 10.01
N CYS A 87 4.63 -22.53 9.57
CA CYS A 87 4.89 -21.83 8.31
C CYS A 87 6.14 -20.95 8.41
N LEU A 88 6.28 -20.17 9.49
CA LEU A 88 7.44 -19.30 9.72
C LEU A 88 8.75 -20.10 9.75
N SER A 89 8.73 -21.28 10.37
CA SER A 89 9.88 -22.20 10.38
C SER A 89 10.23 -22.69 8.99
N THR A 90 9.24 -23.09 8.18
CA THR A 90 9.46 -23.48 6.77
C THR A 90 10.09 -22.36 5.96
N VAL A 91 9.60 -21.12 6.09
CA VAL A 91 10.16 -19.96 5.40
C VAL A 91 11.60 -19.69 5.84
N ALA A 92 11.88 -19.72 7.15
CA ALA A 92 13.23 -19.53 7.68
C ALA A 92 14.23 -20.58 7.16
N HIS A 93 13.78 -21.82 6.94
CA HIS A 93 14.58 -22.89 6.33
C HIS A 93 14.77 -22.75 4.83
N LYS A 94 13.81 -22.14 4.13
CA LYS A 94 13.87 -21.93 2.69
C LYS A 94 14.78 -20.74 2.33
N GLU A 95 14.72 -19.67 3.12
CA GLU A 95 15.40 -18.41 2.84
C GLU A 95 16.77 -18.27 3.56
N THR A 96 17.55 -19.35 3.63
CA THR A 96 18.84 -19.38 4.38
C THR A 96 19.82 -18.28 3.97
N LYS A 97 19.78 -17.83 2.71
CA LYS A 97 20.58 -16.69 2.22
C LYS A 97 20.33 -15.40 3.02
N CYS A 98 19.09 -15.13 3.42
CA CYS A 98 18.71 -13.95 4.19
C CYS A 98 19.24 -14.01 5.63
N MET A 99 19.55 -15.20 6.13
CA MET A 99 19.94 -15.46 7.52
C MET A 99 21.46 -15.33 7.76
N SER A 100 22.26 -15.38 6.68
CA SER A 100 23.73 -15.44 6.75
C SER A 100 24.36 -14.24 7.48
N GLU A 101 23.88 -13.03 7.20
CA GLU A 101 24.35 -11.79 7.83
C GLU A 101 24.07 -11.80 9.33
N PHE A 102 22.85 -12.15 9.75
CA PHE A 102 22.49 -12.18 11.17
C PHE A 102 23.30 -13.19 11.98
N LEU A 103 23.53 -14.39 11.43
CA LEU A 103 24.28 -15.45 12.12
C LEU A 103 25.77 -15.09 12.31
N SER A 104 26.34 -14.29 11.42
CA SER A 104 27.76 -13.90 11.46
C SER A 104 28.02 -12.49 12.02
N ALA A 105 26.99 -11.67 12.18
CA ALA A 105 27.10 -10.29 12.67
C ALA A 105 27.74 -10.21 14.06
N GLN A 106 28.60 -9.21 14.23
CA GLN A 106 29.12 -8.79 15.53
C GLN A 106 28.03 -8.09 16.35
N PRO A 107 28.17 -7.99 17.70
CA PRO A 107 27.15 -7.40 18.58
C PRO A 107 26.63 -6.04 18.11
N GLU A 108 27.51 -5.15 17.66
CA GLU A 108 27.20 -3.81 17.16
C GLU A 108 26.44 -3.79 15.83
N GLN A 109 26.47 -4.88 15.07
CA GLN A 109 25.78 -5.04 13.78
C GLN A 109 24.48 -5.83 13.89
N LYS A 110 24.19 -6.46 15.05
CA LYS A 110 23.05 -7.38 15.21
C LYS A 110 21.70 -6.75 14.86
N CYS A 111 21.48 -5.49 15.25
CA CYS A 111 20.24 -4.78 14.91
C CYS A 111 20.07 -4.61 13.39
N SER A 112 21.11 -4.13 12.69
CA SER A 112 21.08 -3.96 11.23
C SER A 112 20.89 -5.29 10.52
N ALA A 113 21.62 -6.31 10.94
CA ALA A 113 21.52 -7.64 10.35
C ALA A 113 20.13 -8.26 10.57
N LEU A 114 19.52 -8.05 11.74
CA LEU A 114 18.15 -8.48 12.03
C LEU A 114 17.13 -7.77 11.12
N LYS A 115 17.27 -6.45 10.92
CA LYS A 115 16.43 -5.68 9.98
C LYS A 115 16.57 -6.21 8.55
N ASN A 116 17.79 -6.43 8.10
CA ASN A 116 18.09 -6.93 6.75
C ASN A 116 17.50 -8.33 6.54
N THR A 117 17.66 -9.24 7.50
CA THR A 117 17.05 -10.58 7.43
C THR A 117 15.53 -10.50 7.40
N ALA A 118 14.92 -9.68 8.26
CA ALA A 118 13.47 -9.51 8.30
C ALA A 118 12.92 -8.97 6.97
N ASN A 119 13.52 -7.91 6.42
CA ASN A 119 13.13 -7.33 5.14
C ASN A 119 13.31 -8.32 3.97
N CYS A 120 14.42 -9.07 3.95
CA CYS A 120 14.69 -10.08 2.93
C CYS A 120 13.64 -11.19 2.90
N MET A 121 13.12 -11.59 4.06
CA MET A 121 12.12 -12.66 4.18
C MET A 121 10.67 -12.18 4.14
N ALA A 122 10.40 -10.87 4.36
CA ALA A 122 9.06 -10.32 4.54
C ALA A 122 8.08 -10.73 3.42
N LYS A 123 8.51 -10.64 2.15
CA LYS A 123 7.68 -10.98 0.99
C LYS A 123 7.31 -12.46 0.96
N THR A 124 8.25 -13.35 1.25
CA THR A 124 8.01 -14.80 1.32
C THR A 124 7.10 -15.14 2.49
N VAL A 125 7.30 -14.52 3.66
CA VAL A 125 6.41 -14.68 4.83
C VAL A 125 4.99 -14.22 4.51
N ASN A 126 4.81 -13.04 3.91
CA ASN A 126 3.48 -12.54 3.54
C ASN A 126 2.78 -13.48 2.56
N LYS A 127 3.50 -13.95 1.54
CA LYS A 127 2.96 -14.82 0.49
C LYS A 127 2.58 -16.22 1.01
N GLU A 128 3.42 -16.81 1.86
CA GLU A 128 3.23 -18.21 2.29
C GLU A 128 2.47 -18.33 3.61
N CYS A 129 2.65 -17.38 4.54
CA CYS A 129 2.10 -17.44 5.90
C CYS A 129 1.01 -16.38 6.16
N GLY A 130 0.82 -15.42 5.25
CA GLY A 130 -0.18 -14.36 5.35
C GLY A 130 0.25 -13.14 6.17
N LYS A 131 -0.52 -12.06 6.04
CA LYS A 131 -0.28 -10.76 6.68
C LYS A 131 -0.25 -10.85 8.22
N ASP A 132 -1.14 -11.64 8.81
CA ASP A 132 -1.16 -11.91 10.26
C ASP A 132 0.21 -12.41 10.76
N ALA A 133 0.85 -13.31 10.01
CA ALA A 133 2.13 -13.89 10.38
C ALA A 133 3.27 -12.85 10.29
N VAL A 134 3.22 -11.95 9.30
CA VAL A 134 4.14 -10.81 9.19
C VAL A 134 3.99 -9.91 10.42
N SER A 135 2.76 -9.46 10.72
CA SER A 135 2.50 -8.60 11.87
C SER A 135 2.97 -9.24 13.18
N TYR A 136 2.66 -10.54 13.37
CA TYR A 136 3.06 -11.28 14.55
C TYR A 136 4.59 -11.38 14.72
N THR A 137 5.31 -11.82 13.68
CA THR A 137 6.76 -12.05 13.79
C THR A 137 7.54 -10.74 13.88
N PHE A 138 7.14 -9.69 13.16
CA PHE A 138 7.80 -8.38 13.23
C PHE A 138 7.58 -7.70 14.58
N ALA A 139 6.39 -7.84 15.19
CA ALA A 139 6.14 -7.37 16.55
C ALA A 139 7.04 -8.08 17.57
N ALA A 140 7.11 -9.42 17.53
CA ALA A 140 7.95 -10.19 18.44
C ALA A 140 9.45 -9.89 18.26
N MET A 141 9.93 -9.74 17.02
CA MET A 141 11.31 -9.32 16.74
C MET A 141 11.59 -7.90 17.27
N THR A 142 10.65 -6.97 17.15
CA THR A 142 10.77 -5.61 17.70
C THR A 142 10.84 -5.62 19.22
N ASP A 143 9.98 -6.38 19.90
CA ASP A 143 10.01 -6.52 21.36
C ASP A 143 11.36 -7.07 21.84
N TYR A 144 11.89 -8.08 21.13
CA TYR A 144 13.22 -8.61 21.38
C TYR A 144 14.32 -7.56 21.14
N SER A 145 14.34 -6.93 19.97
CA SER A 145 15.43 -6.07 19.53
C SER A 145 15.54 -4.78 20.35
N ARG A 146 14.41 -4.20 20.78
CA ARG A 146 14.41 -3.02 21.66
C ARG A 146 15.09 -3.30 22.99
N MET A 147 14.98 -4.53 23.49
CA MET A 147 15.60 -4.94 24.74
C MET A 147 17.04 -5.40 24.57
N ALA A 148 17.36 -6.02 23.44
CA ALA A 148 18.69 -6.54 23.16
C ALA A 148 19.68 -5.46 22.68
N TYR A 149 19.23 -4.46 21.91
CA TYR A 149 20.11 -3.60 21.09
C TYR A 149 19.81 -2.09 21.16
N GLU A 150 19.26 -1.58 22.27
CA GLU A 150 18.98 -0.14 22.50
C GLU A 150 18.21 0.57 21.37
N ASP A 151 16.88 0.69 21.52
CA ASP A 151 15.97 1.38 20.57
C ASP A 151 15.98 0.84 19.13
N CYS A 152 16.44 -0.40 18.94
CA CYS A 152 16.31 -1.11 17.68
C CYS A 152 14.85 -1.54 17.44
N THR A 153 14.21 -0.97 16.41
CA THR A 153 12.86 -1.35 15.95
C THR A 153 12.92 -2.10 14.62
N ILE A 154 12.14 -3.17 14.47
CA ILE A 154 12.04 -3.94 13.22
C ILE A 154 10.67 -3.68 12.60
N GLU A 155 10.62 -2.81 11.60
CA GLU A 155 9.36 -2.43 10.96
C GLU A 155 8.99 -3.41 9.83
N ALA A 156 7.73 -3.82 9.79
CA ALA A 156 7.22 -4.60 8.67
C ALA A 156 7.15 -3.69 7.44
N PRO A 157 7.66 -4.13 6.26
CA PRO A 157 7.62 -3.34 5.04
C PRO A 157 6.21 -3.37 4.42
N SER A 158 5.21 -2.86 5.16
CA SER A 158 3.79 -3.00 4.83
C SER A 158 3.47 -2.41 3.46
N VAL A 159 4.08 -1.27 3.11
CA VAL A 159 3.86 -0.63 1.81
C VAL A 159 4.36 -1.54 0.70
N SER A 160 5.60 -2.03 0.81
CA SER A 160 6.19 -2.93 -0.18
C SER A 160 5.44 -4.26 -0.31
N LEU A 161 4.85 -4.74 0.78
CA LEU A 161 4.04 -5.96 0.77
C LEU A 161 2.68 -5.77 0.08
N GLU A 162 2.07 -4.60 0.20
CA GLU A 162 0.74 -4.30 -0.35
C GLU A 162 0.81 -3.83 -1.80
N THR A 163 1.80 -3.00 -2.14
CA THR A 163 1.86 -2.29 -3.44
C THR A 163 3.05 -2.71 -4.31
N GLY A 164 4.07 -3.33 -3.72
CA GLY A 164 5.35 -3.59 -4.39
C GLY A 164 6.29 -2.38 -4.45
N CYS A 165 5.85 -1.19 -4.03
CA CYS A 165 6.67 0.01 -3.93
C CYS A 165 7.33 0.14 -2.55
N SER A 166 8.49 0.78 -2.46
CA SER A 166 9.12 1.04 -1.16
C SER A 166 8.38 2.13 -0.37
N GLU A 167 8.67 2.21 0.92
CA GLU A 167 8.19 3.25 1.81
C GLU A 167 8.68 4.64 1.37
N ASP A 168 9.94 4.76 0.91
CA ASP A 168 10.48 6.00 0.34
C ASP A 168 9.69 6.44 -0.91
N GLN A 169 9.30 5.49 -1.76
CA GLN A 169 8.46 5.77 -2.93
C GLN A 169 7.06 6.21 -2.53
N LEU A 170 6.52 5.74 -1.39
CA LEU A 170 5.26 6.25 -0.88
C LEU A 170 5.40 7.71 -0.45
N VAL A 171 6.50 8.08 0.20
CA VAL A 171 6.77 9.48 0.55
C VAL A 171 6.81 10.35 -0.70
N GLU A 172 7.55 9.94 -1.73
CA GLU A 172 7.58 10.66 -3.02
C GLU A 172 6.18 10.78 -3.66
N PHE A 173 5.36 9.72 -3.59
CA PHE A 173 3.99 9.75 -4.11
C PHE A 173 3.11 10.74 -3.35
N LEU A 174 3.22 10.74 -2.01
CA LEU A 174 2.49 11.67 -1.14
C LEU A 174 2.95 13.12 -1.35
N GLU A 175 4.23 13.35 -1.66
CA GLU A 175 4.72 14.66 -2.07
C GLU A 175 4.05 15.13 -3.37
N CYS A 176 3.87 14.23 -4.35
CA CYS A 176 3.08 14.56 -5.55
C CYS A 176 1.63 14.92 -5.19
N GLU A 177 0.94 14.09 -4.39
CA GLU A 177 -0.46 14.32 -3.96
C GLU A 177 -0.61 15.66 -3.21
N SER A 178 0.37 16.03 -2.36
CA SER A 178 0.33 17.25 -1.56
C SER A 178 0.19 18.54 -2.37
N THR A 179 0.57 18.51 -3.66
CA THR A 179 0.42 19.65 -4.57
C THR A 179 -1.05 20.00 -4.82
N LEU A 180 -1.95 19.02 -4.70
CA LEU A 180 -3.39 19.18 -4.91
C LEU A 180 -4.18 19.36 -3.60
N ASP A 181 -3.60 19.05 -2.45
CA ASP A 181 -4.28 19.10 -1.14
C ASP A 181 -4.95 20.45 -0.83
N ARG A 182 -4.31 21.55 -1.26
CA ARG A 182 -4.82 22.91 -1.05
C ARG A 182 -6.19 23.17 -1.68
N PHE A 183 -6.60 22.38 -2.68
CA PHE A 183 -7.90 22.51 -3.32
C PHE A 183 -9.01 21.74 -2.59
N GLY A 184 -8.62 20.88 -1.63
CA GLY A 184 -9.52 20.10 -0.79
C GLY A 184 -10.36 19.14 -1.63
N PHE A 185 -9.78 18.00 -2.00
CA PHE A 185 -10.46 17.02 -2.85
C PHE A 185 -11.75 16.49 -2.19
N ARG A 186 -12.84 16.37 -2.95
CA ARG A 186 -14.16 15.92 -2.46
C ARG A 186 -14.78 14.96 -3.46
N PRO A 187 -15.37 13.82 -3.05
CA PRO A 187 -15.98 12.89 -3.99
C PRO A 187 -17.04 13.54 -4.89
N ILE A 188 -17.85 14.47 -4.41
CA ILE A 188 -18.99 15.00 -5.19
C ILE A 188 -18.61 16.24 -6.01
N SER A 189 -17.99 17.25 -5.40
CA SER A 189 -17.64 18.51 -6.09
C SER A 189 -16.25 18.49 -6.73
N ILE A 190 -15.49 17.41 -6.52
CA ILE A 190 -14.06 17.24 -6.83
C ILE A 190 -13.14 18.16 -6.03
N ILE A 191 -13.42 19.46 -5.96
CA ILE A 191 -12.69 20.42 -5.12
C ILE A 191 -13.64 21.16 -4.18
N THR A 192 -13.12 21.70 -3.09
CA THR A 192 -13.93 22.39 -2.07
C THR A 192 -14.42 23.76 -2.55
N ASN A 193 -13.63 24.46 -3.36
CA ASN A 193 -13.95 25.79 -3.88
C ASN A 193 -13.97 25.81 -5.41
N ALA A 194 -15.17 25.90 -6.00
CA ALA A 194 -15.37 25.98 -7.44
C ALA A 194 -14.61 27.13 -8.12
N SER A 195 -14.37 28.26 -7.44
CA SER A 195 -13.63 29.39 -8.00
C SER A 195 -12.14 29.09 -8.24
N SER A 196 -11.61 28.02 -7.64
CA SER A 196 -10.23 27.58 -7.82
C SER A 196 -10.04 26.56 -8.94
N TRP A 197 -11.07 26.31 -9.75
CA TRP A 197 -11.06 25.27 -10.78
C TRP A 197 -9.92 25.39 -11.79
N ASP A 198 -9.76 26.56 -12.40
CA ASP A 198 -8.72 26.75 -13.42
C ASP A 198 -7.32 26.60 -12.80
N ALA A 199 -7.12 27.07 -11.56
CA ALA A 199 -5.87 26.88 -10.82
C ALA A 199 -5.61 25.41 -10.46
N PHE A 200 -6.65 24.64 -10.15
CA PHE A 200 -6.56 23.20 -9.89
C PHE A 200 -6.10 22.44 -11.14
N CYS A 201 -6.71 22.71 -12.30
CA CYS A 201 -6.32 22.07 -13.56
C CYS A 201 -4.91 22.49 -14.02
N ASP A 202 -4.51 23.73 -13.76
CA ASP A 202 -3.14 24.19 -14.02
C ASP A 202 -2.12 23.46 -13.14
N GLU A 203 -2.40 23.29 -11.83
CA GLU A 203 -1.53 22.54 -10.92
C GLU A 203 -1.43 21.06 -11.30
N PHE A 204 -2.57 20.46 -11.67
CA PHE A 204 -2.62 19.08 -12.14
C PHE A 204 -1.69 18.85 -13.34
N SER A 205 -1.80 19.70 -14.36
CA SER A 205 -1.06 19.53 -15.62
C SER A 205 0.42 19.87 -15.49
N LYS A 206 0.78 20.87 -14.69
CA LYS A 206 2.17 21.37 -14.57
C LYS A 206 2.99 20.63 -13.52
N THR A 207 2.35 20.17 -12.45
CA THR A 207 3.05 19.66 -11.26
C THR A 207 2.68 18.21 -10.98
N TYR A 208 1.42 17.93 -10.68
CA TYR A 208 0.99 16.61 -10.17
C TYR A 208 1.22 15.48 -11.20
N ARG A 209 0.65 15.60 -12.40
CA ARG A 209 0.74 14.54 -13.42
C ARG A 209 2.20 14.24 -13.78
N PRO A 210 3.05 15.24 -14.10
CA PRO A 210 4.46 14.98 -14.37
C PRO A 210 5.23 14.38 -13.19
N CYS A 211 4.84 14.68 -11.95
CA CYS A 211 5.43 14.10 -10.75
C CYS A 211 5.15 12.59 -10.71
N VAL A 212 3.88 12.19 -10.74
CA VAL A 212 3.44 10.78 -10.68
C VAL A 212 3.93 9.98 -11.90
N GLU A 213 3.95 10.57 -13.09
CA GLU A 213 4.40 9.89 -14.32
C GLU A 213 5.90 9.59 -14.32
N LYS A 214 6.72 10.37 -13.60
CA LYS A 214 8.18 10.15 -13.48
C LYS A 214 8.56 9.13 -12.41
N MET A 215 7.62 8.76 -11.55
CA MET A 215 7.91 7.83 -10.46
C MET A 215 8.28 6.44 -10.98
N PRO A 216 9.32 5.80 -10.42
CA PRO A 216 9.74 4.47 -10.84
C PRO A 216 8.75 3.37 -10.44
N CYS A 217 7.98 3.60 -9.37
CA CYS A 217 6.91 2.72 -8.91
C CYS A 217 5.63 3.55 -8.75
N LYS A 218 4.53 3.08 -9.34
CA LYS A 218 3.22 3.71 -9.24
C LYS A 218 2.34 2.93 -8.28
N PHE A 219 1.57 3.64 -7.47
CA PHE A 219 0.65 3.07 -6.50
C PHE A 219 -0.67 2.72 -7.19
N GLU A 220 -0.65 1.64 -7.97
CA GLU A 220 -1.83 1.22 -8.73
C GLU A 220 -2.84 0.45 -7.86
N PRO A 221 -4.16 0.62 -8.10
CA PRO A 221 -4.76 1.39 -9.20
C PRO A 221 -4.98 2.88 -8.89
N VAL A 222 -4.63 3.34 -7.69
CA VAL A 222 -4.92 4.70 -7.19
C VAL A 222 -4.31 5.77 -8.10
N SER A 223 -3.03 5.64 -8.42
CA SER A 223 -2.32 6.63 -9.23
C SER A 223 -2.98 6.81 -10.61
N SER A 224 -3.25 5.73 -11.34
CA SER A 224 -3.87 5.83 -12.68
C SER A 224 -5.33 6.27 -12.63
N ALA A 225 -6.11 5.81 -11.66
CA ALA A 225 -7.50 6.22 -11.50
C ALA A 225 -7.61 7.72 -11.14
N HIS A 226 -6.74 8.23 -10.25
CA HIS A 226 -6.74 9.63 -9.86
C HIS A 226 -6.39 10.53 -11.04
N ILE A 227 -5.33 10.18 -11.80
CA ILE A 227 -4.99 10.87 -13.06
C ILE A 227 -6.17 10.85 -14.03
N THR A 228 -6.85 9.71 -14.20
CA THR A 228 -7.97 9.57 -15.14
C THR A 228 -9.14 10.48 -14.77
N LEU A 229 -9.49 10.55 -13.48
CA LEU A 229 -10.56 11.42 -13.01
C LEU A 229 -10.24 12.89 -13.24
N ILE A 230 -9.04 13.34 -12.82
CA ILE A 230 -8.66 14.74 -12.99
C ILE A 230 -8.52 15.11 -14.46
N ASP A 231 -7.97 14.22 -15.28
CA ASP A 231 -7.88 14.43 -16.71
C ASP A 231 -9.26 14.58 -17.36
N SER A 232 -10.22 13.75 -16.95
CA SER A 232 -11.60 13.83 -17.46
C SER A 232 -12.20 15.21 -17.25
N ILE A 233 -12.12 15.73 -16.02
CA ILE A 233 -12.72 17.02 -15.65
C ILE A 233 -11.94 18.24 -16.14
N CYS A 234 -10.62 18.12 -16.36
CA CYS A 234 -9.78 19.24 -16.78
C CYS A 234 -9.59 19.33 -18.31
N ASN A 235 -9.69 18.20 -19.03
CA ASN A 235 -9.33 18.13 -20.45
C ASN A 235 -10.46 17.67 -21.38
N ARG A 236 -11.55 17.03 -20.89
CA ARG A 236 -12.68 16.65 -21.76
C ARG A 236 -13.68 17.79 -21.91
N PRO A 237 -13.96 18.29 -23.14
CA PRO A 237 -14.80 19.47 -23.33
C PRO A 237 -16.20 19.40 -22.68
N VAL A 238 -16.84 18.22 -22.74
CA VAL A 238 -18.16 18.01 -22.15
C VAL A 238 -18.09 18.08 -20.61
N ALA A 239 -17.16 17.35 -20.01
CA ALA A 239 -16.97 17.35 -18.56
C ALA A 239 -16.56 18.72 -18.02
N ILE A 240 -15.70 19.47 -18.73
CA ILE A 240 -15.33 20.85 -18.36
C ILE A 240 -16.57 21.75 -18.35
N ARG A 241 -17.39 21.69 -19.40
CA ARG A 241 -18.62 22.50 -19.51
C ARG A 241 -19.54 22.21 -18.34
N ASP A 242 -19.80 20.94 -18.07
CA ASP A 242 -20.77 20.52 -17.04
C ASP A 242 -20.22 20.79 -15.64
N GLN A 243 -18.93 20.56 -15.41
CA GLN A 243 -18.29 20.93 -14.17
C GLN A 243 -18.35 22.45 -13.94
N LYS A 244 -18.03 23.29 -14.92
CA LYS A 244 -18.15 24.75 -14.78
C LYS A 244 -19.59 25.20 -14.51
N LYS A 245 -20.57 24.49 -15.07
CA LYS A 245 -22.01 24.75 -14.83
C LYS A 245 -22.45 24.39 -13.41
N PHE A 246 -21.99 23.26 -12.87
CA PHE A 246 -22.52 22.70 -11.62
C PHE A 246 -21.62 22.88 -10.39
N ALA A 247 -20.34 23.21 -10.57
CA ALA A 247 -19.34 23.20 -9.50
C ALA A 247 -19.72 24.08 -8.29
N SER A 248 -20.31 25.26 -8.50
CA SER A 248 -20.71 26.14 -7.38
C SER A 248 -21.74 25.46 -6.48
N CYS A 249 -22.82 24.94 -7.07
CA CYS A 249 -23.87 24.27 -6.32
C CYS A 249 -23.37 23.00 -5.63
N LEU A 250 -22.57 22.18 -6.34
CA LEU A 250 -21.99 20.98 -5.76
C LEU A 250 -21.02 21.29 -4.61
N SER A 251 -20.24 22.37 -4.72
CA SER A 251 -19.36 22.86 -3.65
C SER A 251 -20.15 23.30 -2.43
N GLU A 252 -21.23 24.06 -2.62
CA GLU A 252 -22.13 24.46 -1.53
C GLU A 252 -22.79 23.24 -0.86
N PHE A 253 -23.19 22.24 -1.65
CA PHE A 253 -23.75 21.01 -1.11
C PHE A 253 -22.75 20.26 -0.23
N VAL A 254 -21.52 19.99 -0.72
CA VAL A 254 -20.53 19.25 0.09
C VAL A 254 -20.10 19.99 1.33
N ASN A 255 -20.15 21.33 1.33
CA ASN A 255 -19.84 22.15 2.51
C ASN A 255 -21.00 22.25 3.51
N SER A 256 -22.19 21.76 3.16
CA SER A 256 -23.31 21.65 4.10
C SER A 256 -23.16 20.44 5.03
N GLU A 257 -23.80 20.46 6.20
CA GLU A 257 -23.81 19.36 7.16
C GLU A 257 -24.23 18.02 6.51
N LYS A 258 -25.30 18.04 5.70
CA LYS A 258 -25.77 16.85 4.98
C LYS A 258 -24.75 16.35 3.95
N GLY A 259 -24.05 17.26 3.28
CA GLY A 259 -22.99 16.90 2.34
C GLY A 259 -21.81 16.23 3.05
N GLN A 260 -21.37 16.78 4.18
CA GLN A 260 -20.29 16.22 5.01
C GLN A 260 -20.66 14.82 5.55
N GLN A 261 -21.89 14.66 6.03
CA GLN A 261 -22.41 13.35 6.45
C GLN A 261 -22.40 12.33 5.31
N CYS A 262 -22.76 12.73 4.08
CA CYS A 262 -22.76 11.81 2.95
C CYS A 262 -21.36 11.41 2.47
N ILE A 263 -20.33 12.25 2.62
CA ILE A 263 -18.97 11.94 2.15
C ILE A 263 -18.11 11.20 3.18
N SER A 264 -18.56 11.11 4.44
CA SER A 264 -17.79 10.46 5.51
C SER A 264 -17.41 9.00 5.27
N PRO A 265 -18.17 8.15 4.53
CA PRO A 265 -17.76 6.77 4.28
C PRO A 265 -16.41 6.64 3.55
N MET A 266 -16.09 7.60 2.67
CA MET A 266 -14.80 7.61 1.94
C MET A 266 -13.60 7.84 2.87
N SER A 267 -13.84 8.42 4.05
CA SER A 267 -12.78 8.73 5.01
C SER A 267 -12.21 7.49 5.71
N ALA A 268 -12.97 6.40 5.75
CA ALA A 268 -12.55 5.14 6.37
C ALA A 268 -11.71 4.25 5.44
N VAL A 269 -11.54 4.63 4.17
CA VAL A 269 -10.88 3.81 3.17
C VAL A 269 -9.40 4.18 3.10
N ASP A 270 -8.54 3.19 3.36
CA ASP A 270 -7.11 3.29 3.06
C ASP A 270 -6.87 2.95 1.58
N PRO A 271 -6.52 3.92 0.72
CA PRO A 271 -6.41 3.69 -0.72
C PRO A 271 -5.20 2.83 -1.10
N ILE A 272 -4.20 2.67 -0.24
CA ILE A 272 -3.00 1.86 -0.53
C ILE A 272 -3.09 0.43 0.04
N SER A 273 -4.20 0.08 0.67
CA SER A 273 -4.44 -1.27 1.17
C SER A 273 -4.81 -2.25 0.05
N SER A 274 -4.49 -3.54 0.21
CA SER A 274 -4.94 -4.61 -0.71
C SER A 274 -6.46 -4.70 -0.87
N GLU A 275 -7.23 -4.26 0.14
CA GLU A 275 -8.70 -4.24 0.11
C GLU A 275 -9.27 -2.94 -0.47
N ALA A 276 -8.42 -1.96 -0.80
CA ALA A 276 -8.85 -0.64 -1.26
C ALA A 276 -9.79 -0.74 -2.47
N SER A 277 -9.47 -1.58 -3.45
CA SER A 277 -10.29 -1.80 -4.65
C SER A 277 -11.76 -2.15 -4.36
N LEU A 278 -12.01 -2.89 -3.27
CA LEU A 278 -13.35 -3.30 -2.84
C LEU A 278 -14.01 -2.21 -1.99
N LEU A 279 -13.28 -1.71 -0.99
CA LEU A 279 -13.80 -0.75 -0.02
C LEU A 279 -14.12 0.61 -0.66
N THR A 280 -13.28 1.10 -1.58
CA THR A 280 -13.53 2.39 -2.25
C THR A 280 -14.79 2.34 -3.10
N CYS A 281 -15.05 1.23 -3.80
CA CYS A 281 -16.26 1.07 -4.61
C CYS A 281 -17.53 1.06 -3.75
N ALA A 282 -17.51 0.37 -2.61
CA ALA A 282 -18.62 0.33 -1.67
C ALA A 282 -18.88 1.72 -1.06
N ALA A 283 -17.82 2.37 -0.57
CA ALA A 283 -17.90 3.72 -0.01
C ALA A 283 -18.45 4.71 -1.04
N LEU A 284 -17.99 4.67 -2.29
CA LEU A 284 -18.47 5.56 -3.34
C LEU A 284 -19.97 5.37 -3.64
N ASN A 285 -20.44 4.11 -3.71
CA ASN A 285 -21.87 3.84 -3.88
C ASN A 285 -22.69 4.39 -2.70
N GLU A 286 -22.18 4.31 -1.48
CA GLU A 286 -22.83 4.89 -0.29
C GLU A 286 -22.91 6.42 -0.37
N VAL A 287 -21.81 7.08 -0.75
CA VAL A 287 -21.77 8.53 -0.96
C VAL A 287 -22.80 8.97 -1.99
N LEU A 288 -22.85 8.29 -3.14
CA LEU A 288 -23.76 8.61 -4.23
C LEU A 288 -25.22 8.36 -3.82
N SER A 289 -25.51 7.24 -3.17
CA SER A 289 -26.86 6.94 -2.67
C SER A 289 -27.33 7.94 -1.61
N CYS A 290 -26.45 8.38 -0.71
CA CYS A 290 -26.79 9.35 0.33
C CYS A 290 -27.09 10.74 -0.27
N SER A 291 -26.26 11.17 -1.22
CA SER A 291 -26.30 12.52 -1.75
C SER A 291 -27.33 12.74 -2.86
N SER A 292 -27.71 11.69 -3.59
CA SER A 292 -28.49 11.77 -4.83
C SER A 292 -29.73 12.65 -4.76
N ALA A 293 -30.64 12.37 -3.81
CA ALA A 293 -31.89 13.13 -3.68
C ALA A 293 -31.65 14.61 -3.38
N SER A 294 -30.60 14.91 -2.61
CA SER A 294 -30.27 16.28 -2.22
C SER A 294 -29.61 17.06 -3.35
N ILE A 295 -28.76 16.40 -4.15
CA ILE A 295 -28.15 17.00 -5.34
C ILE A 295 -29.23 17.27 -6.38
N GLU A 296 -30.12 16.31 -6.62
CA GLU A 296 -31.24 16.49 -7.56
C GLU A 296 -32.13 17.67 -7.17
N GLU A 297 -32.49 17.76 -5.89
CA GLU A 297 -33.34 18.81 -5.35
C GLU A 297 -32.67 20.20 -5.42
N LYS A 298 -31.38 20.29 -5.08
CA LYS A 298 -30.68 21.58 -4.95
C LYS A 298 -29.98 22.04 -6.24
N CYS A 299 -29.35 21.12 -6.95
CA CYS A 299 -28.51 21.38 -8.11
C CYS A 299 -29.13 20.91 -9.43
N GLY A 300 -30.24 20.18 -9.38
CA GLY A 300 -30.95 19.67 -10.54
C GLY A 300 -30.46 18.30 -11.00
N TYR A 301 -31.30 17.63 -11.80
CA TYR A 301 -31.05 16.28 -12.29
C TYR A 301 -29.81 16.19 -13.20
N GLU A 302 -29.52 17.22 -14.00
CA GLU A 302 -28.30 17.24 -14.83
C GLU A 302 -27.01 17.27 -13.98
N ALA A 303 -27.01 17.97 -12.84
CA ALA A 303 -25.87 17.97 -11.93
C ALA A 303 -25.67 16.60 -11.28
N LEU A 304 -26.78 15.92 -10.95
CA LEU A 304 -26.75 14.55 -10.45
C LEU A 304 -26.12 13.61 -11.49
N LEU A 305 -26.57 13.65 -12.74
CA LEU A 305 -26.01 12.81 -13.81
C LEU A 305 -24.52 13.07 -14.02
N HIS A 306 -24.10 14.34 -14.03
CA HIS A 306 -22.69 14.71 -14.14
C HIS A 306 -21.84 14.06 -13.04
N VAL A 307 -22.27 14.11 -11.78
CA VAL A 307 -21.55 13.45 -10.67
C VAL A 307 -21.43 11.95 -10.90
N TYR A 308 -22.50 11.29 -11.34
CA TYR A 308 -22.49 9.86 -11.64
C TYR A 308 -21.54 9.49 -12.78
N ASP A 309 -21.55 10.26 -13.87
CA ASP A 309 -20.70 10.00 -15.03
C ASP A 309 -19.21 10.09 -14.69
N LEU A 310 -18.80 11.09 -13.88
CA LEU A 310 -17.42 11.21 -13.41
C LEU A 310 -16.96 9.97 -12.63
N HIS A 311 -17.85 9.45 -11.79
CA HIS A 311 -17.54 8.31 -10.93
C HIS A 311 -17.61 6.97 -11.63
N ILE A 312 -18.42 6.83 -12.69
CA ILE A 312 -18.44 5.62 -13.52
C ILE A 312 -17.08 5.43 -14.21
N ASP A 313 -16.53 6.50 -14.78
CA ASP A 313 -15.23 6.45 -15.46
C ASP A 313 -14.08 6.19 -14.48
N TRP A 314 -14.09 6.89 -13.34
CA TRP A 314 -13.13 6.65 -12.27
C TRP A 314 -13.22 5.22 -11.71
N ALA A 315 -14.44 4.73 -11.45
CA ALA A 315 -14.67 3.40 -10.90
C ALA A 315 -14.11 2.30 -11.83
N LYS A 316 -14.32 2.42 -13.14
CA LYS A 316 -13.75 1.49 -14.12
C LYS A 316 -12.22 1.51 -14.16
N ALA A 317 -11.61 2.69 -14.01
CA ALA A 317 -10.17 2.83 -13.94
C ALA A 317 -9.59 2.26 -12.64
N TYR A 318 -10.31 2.39 -11.52
CA TYR A 318 -9.89 1.91 -10.22
C TYR A 318 -10.07 0.38 -10.06
N ASN A 319 -11.24 -0.12 -10.47
CA ASN A 319 -11.59 -1.53 -10.39
C ASN A 319 -12.66 -1.84 -11.44
N GLN A 320 -12.31 -2.63 -12.46
CA GLN A 320 -13.24 -2.99 -13.54
C GLN A 320 -14.51 -3.71 -13.07
N SER A 321 -14.49 -4.32 -11.88
CA SER A 321 -15.65 -4.97 -11.26
C SER A 321 -16.53 -4.00 -10.46
N CYS A 322 -16.11 -2.75 -10.28
CA CYS A 322 -16.89 -1.75 -9.58
C CYS A 322 -18.08 -1.30 -10.43
N VAL A 323 -19.29 -1.49 -9.90
CA VAL A 323 -20.53 -1.07 -10.55
C VAL A 323 -21.13 0.08 -9.76
N ILE A 324 -21.24 1.24 -10.40
CA ILE A 324 -21.96 2.40 -9.88
C ILE A 324 -23.41 2.34 -10.37
N LYS A 325 -24.37 2.37 -9.45
CA LYS A 325 -25.80 2.31 -9.78
C LYS A 325 -26.31 3.69 -10.18
N SER A 326 -26.37 3.95 -11.49
CA SER A 326 -26.90 5.20 -12.04
C SER A 326 -28.33 5.49 -11.54
N PRO A 327 -28.70 6.76 -11.29
CA PRO A 327 -30.05 7.11 -10.86
C PRO A 327 -31.07 6.78 -11.95
N GLU A 328 -32.21 6.23 -11.54
CA GLU A 328 -33.31 6.00 -12.47
C GLU A 328 -33.90 7.35 -12.91
N PRO A 329 -34.13 7.57 -14.22
CA PRO A 329 -34.83 8.75 -14.67
C PRO A 329 -36.25 8.72 -14.09
N LYS A 330 -36.61 9.73 -13.29
CA LYS A 330 -38.00 9.91 -12.88
C LYS A 330 -38.81 10.11 -14.16
N SER A 331 -39.72 9.18 -14.43
CA SER A 331 -40.71 9.36 -15.48
C SER A 331 -41.41 10.69 -15.22
N VAL A 332 -41.28 11.62 -16.16
CA VAL A 332 -42.03 12.87 -16.12
C VAL A 332 -43.49 12.46 -16.11
N THR A 333 -44.19 12.66 -14.98
CA THR A 333 -45.64 12.60 -14.94
C THR A 333 -46.15 13.66 -15.91
N THR A 334 -46.52 13.21 -17.11
CA THR A 334 -47.30 13.96 -18.10
C THR A 334 -48.68 14.21 -17.53
N ASN A 335 -48.79 15.20 -16.65
CA ASN A 335 -50.07 15.73 -16.21
C ASN A 335 -50.24 17.14 -16.77
N GLY A 336 -51.02 17.20 -17.85
CA GLY A 336 -51.84 18.35 -18.21
C GLY A 336 -51.21 19.32 -19.21
N LEU A 337 -51.29 18.99 -20.50
CA LEU A 337 -51.75 19.94 -21.54
C LEU A 337 -52.11 19.17 -22.82
N ASP A 338 -53.42 19.14 -23.05
CA ASP A 338 -54.17 18.98 -24.30
C ASP A 338 -53.89 17.80 -25.24
N SER A 339 -54.80 16.82 -25.18
CA SER A 339 -55.18 16.02 -26.35
C SER A 339 -55.81 16.93 -27.40
N SER A 340 -55.15 17.13 -28.54
CA SER A 340 -55.79 17.14 -29.86
C SER A 340 -54.76 17.40 -30.97
N ARG A 341 -54.37 16.33 -31.68
CA ARG A 341 -54.58 16.21 -33.13
C ARG A 341 -53.98 14.90 -33.64
N ASP A 342 -54.89 14.04 -34.09
CA ASP A 342 -54.63 12.97 -35.03
C ASP A 342 -53.76 13.45 -36.20
N ALA A 343 -52.61 12.80 -36.37
CA ALA A 343 -51.96 12.65 -37.66
C ALA A 343 -51.29 11.27 -37.71
N LYS A 344 -52.01 10.35 -38.38
CA LYS A 344 -51.56 9.03 -38.82
C LYS A 344 -50.19 9.12 -39.51
N PRO A 345 -49.18 8.29 -39.18
CA PRO A 345 -47.99 8.19 -40.02
C PRO A 345 -48.34 7.44 -41.30
N GLU A 346 -48.18 8.13 -42.43
CA GLU A 346 -48.15 7.53 -43.75
C GLU A 346 -46.92 6.60 -43.85
N ILE A 347 -47.17 5.33 -44.13
CA ILE A 347 -46.15 4.34 -44.45
C ILE A 347 -45.60 4.71 -45.83
N ALA A 348 -44.41 5.31 -45.87
CA ALA A 348 -43.64 5.44 -47.10
C ALA A 348 -42.90 4.13 -47.39
N ILE A 349 -43.44 3.35 -48.32
CA ILE A 349 -42.74 2.26 -49.00
C ILE A 349 -41.84 2.89 -50.07
N LYS A 350 -40.54 2.59 -50.04
CA LYS A 350 -39.64 2.62 -51.22
C LYS A 350 -38.39 1.79 -50.89
N ASP A 351 -38.35 0.51 -51.26
CA ASP A 351 -38.04 -0.12 -52.55
C ASP A 351 -36.57 -0.55 -52.63
N GLU A 352 -36.40 -1.85 -52.91
CA GLU A 352 -35.15 -2.60 -53.01
C GLU A 352 -34.31 -2.11 -54.20
N THR A 353 -32.98 -2.08 -54.05
CA THR A 353 -32.09 -2.72 -55.04
C THR A 353 -30.72 -3.07 -54.44
N THR A 354 -30.48 -4.37 -54.29
CA THR A 354 -29.18 -5.00 -54.03
C THR A 354 -28.34 -5.02 -55.32
N PRO A 355 -26.99 -5.01 -55.22
CA PRO A 355 -26.26 -6.04 -55.96
C PRO A 355 -25.22 -6.80 -55.12
N THR A 356 -25.22 -8.10 -55.36
CA THR A 356 -24.39 -9.21 -54.86
C THR A 356 -22.90 -9.06 -55.21
N PRO A 357 -21.97 -9.60 -54.37
CA PRO A 357 -20.52 -9.60 -54.61
C PRO A 357 -20.06 -10.76 -55.51
N PRO A 358 -18.88 -10.66 -56.16
CA PRO A 358 -18.16 -11.82 -56.69
C PRO A 358 -16.92 -12.17 -55.83
N GLU A 359 -16.81 -13.47 -55.55
CA GLU A 359 -15.71 -14.20 -54.91
C GLU A 359 -14.65 -14.66 -55.97
N PRO A 360 -13.60 -15.45 -55.64
CA PRO A 360 -12.20 -15.15 -55.99
C PRO A 360 -11.61 -16.09 -57.06
N LYS A 361 -10.39 -15.80 -57.52
CA LYS A 361 -9.53 -16.77 -58.24
C LYS A 361 -8.07 -16.61 -57.81
N GLU A 362 -7.51 -17.72 -57.34
CA GLU A 362 -6.08 -18.04 -57.23
C GLU A 362 -5.45 -18.21 -58.64
N ASP A 363 -4.16 -17.88 -58.80
CA ASP A 363 -3.07 -18.88 -58.87
C ASP A 363 -1.71 -18.29 -59.35
N GLU A 364 -0.68 -18.70 -58.60
CA GLU A 364 0.71 -19.09 -58.91
C GLU A 364 1.64 -18.32 -59.89
N LYS A 365 2.82 -17.91 -59.38
CA LYS A 365 4.16 -18.55 -59.59
C LYS A 365 5.27 -17.67 -58.97
N GLN A 366 6.06 -18.10 -57.98
CA GLN A 366 7.15 -19.10 -57.94
C GLN A 366 8.52 -18.56 -58.41
N SER A 367 9.51 -18.55 -57.48
CA SER A 367 10.96 -18.86 -57.64
C SER A 367 11.71 -18.30 -56.41
N GLU A 368 12.11 -19.13 -55.43
CA GLU A 368 13.46 -19.75 -55.25
C GLU A 368 14.57 -18.68 -55.17
N THR A 369 15.40 -18.59 -54.11
CA THR A 369 16.54 -19.50 -53.75
C THR A 369 17.12 -18.93 -52.42
N GLU A 370 17.25 -19.69 -51.31
CA GLU A 370 18.51 -20.28 -50.74
C GLU A 370 19.61 -19.22 -50.43
N GLN A 371 20.33 -19.14 -49.30
CA GLN A 371 21.03 -20.06 -48.36
C GLN A 371 21.43 -19.18 -47.13
N SER A 372 21.28 -19.58 -45.86
CA SER A 372 22.11 -20.47 -45.01
C SER A 372 23.53 -20.00 -44.67
N GLU A 373 23.83 -20.06 -43.35
CA GLU A 373 25.16 -20.29 -42.71
C GLU A 373 26.18 -19.13 -42.75
N ASP A 374 27.10 -18.96 -41.79
CA ASP A 374 27.22 -19.28 -40.36
C ASP A 374 28.50 -18.54 -39.88
N GLU A 375 28.66 -18.44 -38.56
CA GLU A 375 29.94 -18.44 -37.82
C GLU A 375 31.04 -17.34 -37.94
N ASN A 376 31.29 -16.77 -36.74
CA ASN A 376 32.56 -16.75 -35.98
C ASN A 376 33.60 -15.61 -36.06
N GLU A 377 34.21 -15.46 -34.86
CA GLU A 377 35.56 -14.97 -34.52
C GLU A 377 35.68 -13.48 -34.14
N VAL A 378 35.67 -13.16 -32.84
CA VAL A 378 36.85 -12.98 -31.94
C VAL A 378 37.82 -11.92 -32.46
N ASP A 379 37.90 -10.78 -31.78
CA ASP A 379 39.18 -10.12 -31.59
C ASP A 379 39.27 -9.41 -30.23
N GLU A 380 40.44 -9.55 -29.63
CA GLU A 380 40.87 -9.16 -28.30
C GLU A 380 41.74 -7.91 -28.45
N ASN A 381 41.53 -6.83 -27.68
CA ASN A 381 42.60 -6.05 -27.03
C ASN A 381 42.11 -4.78 -26.29
N ARG A 382 42.19 -4.84 -24.96
CA ARG A 382 43.06 -4.04 -24.07
C ARG A 382 43.37 -2.56 -24.47
N VAL A 383 43.05 -1.61 -23.59
CA VAL A 383 44.01 -0.78 -22.78
C VAL A 383 43.31 0.42 -22.07
N HIS A 384 43.37 0.36 -20.74
CA HIS A 384 43.51 1.38 -19.68
C HIS A 384 42.54 2.56 -19.39
N PRO A 385 42.44 2.94 -18.09
CA PRO A 385 41.41 3.78 -17.51
C PRO A 385 41.81 5.27 -17.48
N LYS A 386 40.81 6.15 -17.41
CA LYS A 386 41.01 7.54 -16.99
C LYS A 386 40.02 7.92 -15.89
N ASP A 387 40.61 8.21 -14.74
CA ASP A 387 40.30 9.32 -13.83
C ASP A 387 38.85 9.47 -13.34
N VAL A 388 38.57 8.79 -12.22
CA VAL A 388 37.52 9.19 -11.27
C VAL A 388 38.04 10.39 -10.49
N GLN A 389 37.60 11.59 -10.85
CA GLN A 389 37.74 12.76 -9.98
C GLN A 389 36.75 12.64 -8.81
N GLN A 390 37.29 12.44 -7.61
CA GLN A 390 36.60 12.60 -6.34
C GLN A 390 36.25 14.09 -6.14
N HIS A 391 34.96 14.40 -6.09
CA HIS A 391 34.49 15.66 -5.52
C HIS A 391 34.42 15.54 -3.99
N PRO A 392 34.73 16.63 -3.25
CA PRO A 392 34.81 16.60 -1.80
C PRO A 392 33.42 16.54 -1.16
N VAL A 393 33.26 15.54 -0.28
CA VAL A 393 32.13 15.41 0.66
C VAL A 393 32.13 16.62 1.59
N ARG A 394 31.07 17.43 1.56
CA ARG A 394 30.77 18.40 2.61
C ARG A 394 30.09 17.70 3.79
N PRO A 395 30.36 18.12 5.03
CA PRO A 395 29.79 17.50 6.22
C PRO A 395 28.31 17.84 6.33
N ILE A 396 27.46 16.81 6.40
CA ILE A 396 26.06 16.94 6.80
C ILE A 396 26.04 17.14 8.31
N GLN A 397 25.57 18.30 8.74
CA GLN A 397 25.30 18.59 10.14
C GLN A 397 24.17 17.67 10.62
N SER A 398 24.46 16.98 11.72
CA SER A 398 23.52 16.25 12.57
C SER A 398 22.26 17.08 12.82
N THR A 399 21.14 16.60 12.31
CA THR A 399 19.82 16.97 12.80
C THR A 399 19.17 15.71 13.36
N THR A 400 18.79 15.85 14.61
CA THR A 400 18.16 14.89 15.51
C THR A 400 17.10 14.04 14.81
N THR A 401 17.38 12.74 14.65
CA THR A 401 16.44 11.74 14.15
C THR A 401 15.34 11.54 15.18
N GLN A 402 14.21 12.22 14.97
CA GLN A 402 12.99 11.99 15.73
C GLN A 402 12.32 10.75 15.12
N GLN A 403 12.19 9.69 15.92
CA GLN A 403 11.48 8.46 15.57
C GLN A 403 10.04 8.79 15.17
N PHE A 404 9.69 8.58 13.90
CA PHE A 404 8.31 8.58 13.42
C PHE A 404 7.96 7.17 12.97
N SER A 405 7.08 6.50 13.72
CA SER A 405 6.41 5.29 13.24
C SER A 405 5.64 5.62 11.98
N ILE A 406 6.00 5.00 10.86
CA ILE A 406 5.40 5.16 9.54
C ILE A 406 3.89 4.81 9.55
N GLY A 407 3.45 3.96 10.48
CA GLY A 407 2.03 3.67 10.72
C GLY A 407 1.19 4.87 11.19
N LEU A 408 1.82 5.95 11.66
CA LEU A 408 1.13 7.20 12.00
C LEU A 408 1.17 8.24 10.85
N LEU A 409 2.08 8.09 9.89
CA LEU A 409 2.24 9.04 8.77
C LEU A 409 1.15 8.86 7.71
N ILE A 410 0.63 7.65 7.51
CA ILE A 410 -0.53 7.42 6.62
C ILE A 410 -1.80 8.09 7.20
N LEU A 411 -1.89 8.26 8.52
CA LEU A 411 -2.95 9.02 9.20
C LEU A 411 -2.67 10.54 9.27
N LEU A 412 -1.45 10.99 8.97
CA LEU A 412 -1.06 12.40 9.03
C LEU A 412 -0.93 13.04 7.64
N PHE A 413 -0.74 12.25 6.58
CA PHE A 413 -0.62 12.71 5.20
C PHE A 413 -1.92 12.63 4.38
N PHE A 414 -3.01 12.15 4.97
CA PHE A 414 -4.36 12.55 4.55
C PHE A 414 -4.82 13.71 5.43
N PRO A 415 -4.60 14.97 5.07
CA PRO A 415 -5.14 16.11 5.82
C PRO A 415 -6.67 16.21 5.72
N LEU A 416 -7.37 15.19 5.22
CA LEU A 416 -8.81 15.17 4.99
C LEU A 416 -9.65 14.40 6.02
N LEU A 417 -9.07 13.98 7.15
CA LEU A 417 -9.79 13.34 8.25
C LEU A 417 -9.77 14.08 9.60
N ARG A 418 -9.24 15.30 9.66
CA ARG A 418 -9.35 16.16 10.84
C ARG A 418 -10.18 17.40 10.56
N LEU A 419 -11.48 17.21 10.38
CA LEU A 419 -12.54 18.20 10.64
C LEU A 419 -13.88 17.45 10.75
N VAL A 420 -13.95 16.54 11.73
CA VAL A 420 -15.19 16.17 12.45
C VAL A 420 -14.90 16.35 13.93
#